data_AF-A0A316PFZ2-F1
#
_entry.id   AF-A0A316PFZ2-F1
#
_cell.length_a   1.000
_cell.length_b   1.000
_cell.length_c   1.000
_cell.angle_alpha   90.00
_cell.angle_beta   90.00
_cell.angle_gamma   90.00
#
_symmetry.space_group_name_H-M   'P 1'
#
loop_
_entity.id
_entity.type
_entity.pdbx_description
1 polymer ?
#
loop_
_entity_poly.entity_id
_entity_poly.type
_entity_poly.pdbx_seq_one_letter_code
_entity_poly.pdbx_strand_id
1 'polypeptide(L)'
;MNKSILLISLLVLCGVNCVSAQKYPSTDASGAKVYYKIASAYPEYSQMCIEDNSLRASSNGYSFWVNEISDNTKQEWELVVSTDGEENYYFRNRSSRRYISSAGSWKDNYYTPNAATIRTTIKPFTIQELDDNQIVIKYNDGNGDRYLFAADSAGVQPGFNVYGLENSVWAWKVCDATGVPVSINKILKENNVKVSVVNRVIKVEGVDVYSLYNDEGIRLENDSVLEPGIYFVSAKGVSYKVLVK
;
A
#
# COMPACT_ATOMS: atom_id res chain seq x y z
N MET A 1 -16.48 -58.26 -10.31
CA MET A 1 -16.40 -57.27 -11.43
C MET A 1 -17.82 -56.80 -11.67
N ASN A 2 -18.24 -55.55 -11.50
CA ASN A 2 -17.60 -54.25 -11.73
C ASN A 2 -17.82 -53.30 -10.55
N LYS A 3 -16.81 -52.47 -10.27
CA LYS A 3 -16.87 -51.37 -9.32
C LYS A 3 -17.65 -50.22 -9.96
N SER A 4 -18.76 -49.80 -9.35
CA SER A 4 -19.41 -48.52 -9.66
C SER A 4 -18.54 -47.40 -9.09
N ILE A 5 -17.92 -46.63 -9.99
CA ILE A 5 -17.15 -45.43 -9.66
C ILE A 5 -18.16 -44.30 -9.46
N LEU A 6 -18.23 -43.80 -8.23
CA LEU A 6 -18.94 -42.58 -7.86
C LEU A 6 -18.12 -41.40 -8.40
N LEU A 7 -18.60 -40.71 -9.43
CA LEU A 7 -18.03 -39.42 -9.86
C LEU A 7 -18.44 -38.36 -8.82
N ILE A 8 -17.50 -37.95 -7.97
CA ILE A 8 -17.63 -36.73 -7.18
C ILE A 8 -17.24 -35.58 -8.10
N SER A 9 -18.24 -34.85 -8.58
CA SER A 9 -18.04 -33.57 -9.26
C SER A 9 -17.41 -32.60 -8.25
N LEU A 10 -16.11 -32.38 -8.36
CA LEU A 10 -15.40 -31.37 -7.60
C LEU A 10 -15.86 -30.00 -8.13
N LEU A 11 -16.81 -29.38 -7.42
CA LEU A 11 -17.08 -27.96 -7.59
C LEU A 11 -15.80 -27.23 -7.19
N VAL A 12 -15.02 -26.79 -8.19
CA VAL A 12 -14.03 -25.75 -7.99
C VAL A 12 -14.82 -24.48 -7.70
N LEU A 13 -15.06 -24.22 -6.41
CA LEU A 13 -15.38 -22.89 -5.93
C LEU A 13 -14.18 -22.03 -6.32
N CYS A 14 -14.29 -21.33 -7.45
CA CYS A 14 -13.45 -20.17 -7.73
C CYS A 14 -13.63 -19.25 -6.53
N GLY A 15 -12.65 -19.27 -5.63
CA GLY A 15 -12.61 -18.35 -4.52
C GLY A 15 -12.69 -16.97 -5.12
N VAL A 16 -13.78 -16.27 -4.84
CA VAL A 16 -13.77 -14.82 -4.89
C VAL A 16 -12.57 -14.41 -4.04
N ASN A 17 -11.53 -13.88 -4.68
CA ASN A 17 -10.47 -13.19 -3.96
C ASN A 17 -11.19 -12.08 -3.18
N CYS A 18 -11.45 -12.31 -1.90
CA CYS A 18 -11.87 -11.26 -1.00
C CYS A 18 -10.70 -10.27 -0.97
N VAL A 19 -10.84 -9.21 -1.74
CA VAL A 19 -9.98 -8.04 -1.71
C VAL A 19 -10.10 -7.47 -0.29
N SER A 20 -9.13 -7.79 0.57
CA SER A 20 -8.95 -7.12 1.86
C SER A 20 -8.29 -5.79 1.56
N ALA A 21 -8.80 -4.68 2.07
CA ALA A 21 -8.09 -3.42 1.88
C ALA A 21 -6.94 -3.23 2.88
N GLN A 22 -6.04 -2.34 2.47
CA GLN A 22 -4.63 -2.37 2.84
C GLN A 22 -4.34 -1.48 4.05
N LYS A 23 -3.49 -1.93 5.00
CA LYS A 23 -3.03 -1.10 6.12
C LYS A 23 -1.64 -0.50 5.93
N TYR A 24 -1.53 0.80 5.65
CA TYR A 24 -0.25 1.53 5.64
C TYR A 24 0.06 2.12 7.02
N PRO A 25 1.25 1.86 7.60
CA PRO A 25 1.63 2.44 8.89
C PRO A 25 1.92 3.94 8.75
N SER A 26 1.45 4.72 9.73
CA SER A 26 1.81 6.13 9.88
C SER A 26 3.13 6.32 10.62
N THR A 27 3.61 5.29 11.34
CA THR A 27 4.89 5.29 12.08
C THR A 27 5.66 3.97 11.90
N ASP A 28 6.99 4.04 11.92
CA ASP A 28 7.87 2.87 11.91
C ASP A 28 8.04 2.23 13.30
N ALA A 29 8.87 1.18 13.39
CA ALA A 29 9.12 0.46 14.65
C ALA A 29 9.77 1.32 15.75
N SER A 30 10.37 2.45 15.41
CA SER A 30 10.94 3.41 16.37
C SER A 30 9.92 4.47 16.82
N GLY A 31 8.72 4.48 16.22
CA GLY A 31 7.70 5.50 16.43
C GLY A 31 7.91 6.75 15.56
N ALA A 32 8.89 6.76 14.65
CA ALA A 32 9.09 7.86 13.72
C ALA A 32 8.05 7.83 12.60
N LYS A 33 7.64 9.00 12.09
CA LYS A 33 6.64 9.07 11.02
C LYS A 33 7.17 8.47 9.72
N VAL A 34 6.33 7.68 9.06
CA VAL A 34 6.61 7.14 7.72
C VAL A 34 6.00 8.07 6.67
N TYR A 35 6.77 8.32 5.62
CA TYR A 35 6.35 9.09 4.46
C TYR A 35 6.50 8.26 3.20
N TYR A 36 5.51 8.36 2.33
CA TYR A 36 5.44 7.61 1.08
C TYR A 36 5.39 8.53 -0.12
N LYS A 37 5.87 8.05 -1.26
CA LYS A 37 5.56 8.63 -2.57
C LYS A 37 4.49 7.79 -3.25
N ILE A 38 3.54 8.45 -3.92
CA ILE A 38 2.49 7.79 -4.69
C ILE A 38 2.86 7.90 -6.16
N ALA A 39 3.57 6.90 -6.68
CA ALA A 39 4.12 6.88 -8.03
C ALA A 39 3.10 6.32 -9.03
N SER A 40 3.12 6.77 -10.28
CA SER A 40 2.26 6.20 -11.31
C SER A 40 2.72 4.79 -11.69
N ALA A 41 1.77 3.88 -11.88
CA ALA A 41 2.04 2.59 -12.50
C ALA A 41 1.89 2.62 -14.03
N TYR A 42 1.39 3.72 -14.60
CA TYR A 42 1.25 3.90 -16.04
C TYR A 42 2.65 3.96 -16.68
N PRO A 43 2.98 3.13 -17.70
CA PRO A 43 4.32 3.07 -18.26
C PRO A 43 4.89 4.42 -18.71
N GLU A 44 4.07 5.28 -19.31
CA GLU A 44 4.51 6.61 -19.78
C GLU A 44 4.83 7.58 -18.64
N TYR A 45 4.27 7.35 -17.45
CA TYR A 45 4.50 8.16 -16.24
C TYR A 45 5.25 7.39 -15.14
N SER A 46 5.93 6.30 -15.50
CA SER A 46 6.52 5.35 -14.54
C SER A 46 7.59 5.91 -13.61
N GLN A 47 8.14 7.08 -13.93
CA GLN A 47 9.10 7.82 -13.08
C GLN A 47 8.48 9.06 -12.42
N MET A 48 7.15 9.15 -12.40
CA MET A 48 6.44 10.31 -11.90
C MET A 48 5.58 9.95 -10.68
N CYS A 49 5.39 10.90 -9.77
CA CYS A 49 4.57 10.74 -8.56
C CYS A 49 3.78 12.00 -8.22
N ILE A 50 2.80 11.84 -7.35
CA ILE A 50 1.93 12.94 -6.92
C ILE A 50 2.73 13.97 -6.11
N GLU A 51 2.72 15.22 -6.55
CA GLU A 51 3.32 16.38 -5.90
C GLU A 51 2.26 17.39 -5.46
N ASP A 52 2.41 17.92 -4.25
CA ASP A 52 1.58 19.02 -3.74
C ASP A 52 1.99 20.38 -4.31
N ASN A 53 1.06 21.00 -5.05
CA ASN A 53 1.16 22.35 -5.57
C ASN A 53 0.11 23.30 -4.94
N SER A 54 -0.60 22.87 -3.90
CA SER A 54 -1.79 23.55 -3.40
C SER A 54 -1.55 24.97 -2.84
N LEU A 55 -0.34 25.28 -2.40
CA LEU A 55 0.03 26.64 -1.96
C LEU A 55 0.20 27.61 -3.13
N ARG A 56 0.34 27.11 -4.36
CA ARG A 56 0.44 27.88 -5.61
C ARG A 56 -0.73 27.62 -6.55
N ALA A 57 -1.75 26.88 -6.12
CA ALA A 57 -2.89 26.52 -6.97
C ALA A 57 -3.66 27.74 -7.50
N SER A 58 -3.61 28.89 -6.81
CA SER A 58 -4.22 30.14 -7.28
C SER A 58 -3.59 30.68 -8.57
N SER A 59 -2.34 30.33 -8.90
CA SER A 59 -1.64 30.85 -10.08
C SER A 59 -1.73 29.94 -11.31
N ASN A 60 -2.01 28.64 -11.14
CA ASN A 60 -1.95 27.66 -12.24
C ASN A 60 -3.14 26.68 -12.25
N GLY A 61 -4.07 26.82 -11.30
CA GLY A 61 -5.34 26.12 -11.30
C GLY A 61 -5.34 24.69 -10.74
N TYR A 62 -4.20 24.06 -10.50
CA TYR A 62 -4.14 22.65 -10.06
C TYR A 62 -3.52 22.53 -8.67
N SER A 63 -4.21 21.87 -7.74
CA SER A 63 -3.69 21.66 -6.37
C SER A 63 -2.62 20.59 -6.28
N PHE A 64 -2.63 19.62 -7.21
CA PHE A 64 -1.70 18.49 -7.22
C PHE A 64 -1.24 18.21 -8.64
N TRP A 65 0.02 17.85 -8.77
CA TRP A 65 0.69 17.53 -10.04
C TRP A 65 1.19 16.09 -10.02
N VAL A 66 1.48 15.56 -11.20
CA VAL A 66 2.25 14.33 -11.36
C VAL A 66 3.59 14.76 -11.97
N ASN A 67 4.67 14.62 -11.21
CA ASN A 67 6.01 15.13 -11.55
C ASN A 67 7.06 14.05 -11.39
N GLU A 68 8.21 14.22 -12.04
CA GLU A 68 9.37 13.34 -11.86
C GLU A 68 9.72 13.14 -10.39
N ILE A 69 9.96 11.89 -10.01
CA ILE A 69 10.34 11.52 -8.65
C ILE A 69 11.68 12.19 -8.30
N SER A 70 11.69 12.93 -7.20
CA SER A 70 12.87 13.66 -6.72
C SER A 70 12.91 13.69 -5.20
N ASP A 71 14.03 14.07 -4.59
CA ASP A 71 14.10 14.32 -3.15
C ASP A 71 13.37 15.62 -2.80
N ASN A 72 12.05 15.50 -2.62
CA ASN A 72 11.15 16.63 -2.48
C ASN A 72 10.03 16.30 -1.49
N THR A 73 10.02 17.00 -0.35
CA THR A 73 8.98 16.83 0.69
C THR A 73 7.55 17.16 0.23
N LYS A 74 7.36 17.81 -0.93
CA LYS A 74 6.04 17.98 -1.55
C LYS A 74 5.53 16.73 -2.26
N GLN A 75 6.39 15.76 -2.55
CA GLN A 75 6.04 14.45 -3.11
C GLN A 75 5.80 13.39 -2.03
N GLU A 76 5.96 13.77 -0.76
CA GLU A 76 5.89 12.88 0.39
C GLU A 76 4.58 13.01 1.15
N TRP A 77 3.94 11.86 1.37
CA TRP A 77 2.59 11.75 1.92
C TRP A 77 2.58 10.86 3.16
N GLU A 78 2.01 11.40 4.24
CA GLU A 78 1.61 10.67 5.43
C GLU A 78 0.24 10.04 5.15
N LEU A 79 0.16 8.70 5.19
CA LEU A 79 -1.09 7.95 5.04
C LEU A 79 -1.77 7.81 6.41
N VAL A 80 -2.73 8.69 6.68
CA VAL A 80 -3.43 8.75 7.98
C VAL A 80 -4.68 7.87 7.93
N VAL A 81 -4.73 6.82 8.75
CA VAL A 81 -5.88 5.91 8.84
C VAL A 81 -7.13 6.65 9.35
N SER A 82 -8.28 6.35 8.74
CA SER A 82 -9.59 6.85 9.16
C SER A 82 -10.13 6.05 10.35
N THR A 83 -10.90 6.71 11.20
CA THR A 83 -11.64 6.07 12.30
C THR A 83 -12.82 5.23 11.80
N ASP A 84 -13.27 5.48 10.58
CA ASP A 84 -14.52 4.94 10.02
C ASP A 84 -14.30 3.61 9.28
N GLY A 85 -13.07 3.11 9.25
CA GLY A 85 -12.69 1.86 8.60
C GLY A 85 -11.18 1.80 8.43
N GLU A 86 -10.62 0.64 8.78
CA GLU A 86 -9.18 0.35 8.83
C GLU A 86 -8.44 0.44 7.49
N GLU A 87 -9.20 0.62 6.41
CA GLU A 87 -8.80 0.53 5.00
C GLU A 87 -8.91 1.88 4.26
N ASN A 88 -9.32 2.91 5.01
CA ASN A 88 -9.61 4.24 4.51
C ASN A 88 -8.55 5.23 5.00
N TYR A 89 -8.03 6.05 4.08
CA TYR A 89 -6.87 6.90 4.29
C TYR A 89 -7.15 8.35 3.97
N TYR A 90 -6.52 9.23 4.75
CA TYR A 90 -6.29 10.62 4.36
C TYR A 90 -4.82 10.78 3.96
N PHE A 91 -4.58 11.38 2.80
CA PHE A 91 -3.25 11.65 2.28
C PHE A 91 -2.82 13.04 2.73
N ARG A 92 -1.94 13.14 3.72
CA ARG A 92 -1.44 14.44 4.23
C ARG A 92 -0.03 14.71 3.73
N ASN A 93 0.17 15.82 3.05
CA ASN A 93 1.49 16.18 2.55
C ASN A 93 2.46 16.49 3.71
N ARG A 94 3.73 16.08 3.59
CA ARG A 94 4.77 16.38 4.58
C ARG A 94 5.06 17.88 4.66
N SER A 95 5.23 18.54 3.51
CA SER A 95 5.62 19.94 3.40
C SER A 95 4.48 20.91 3.81
N SER A 96 3.34 20.86 3.13
CA SER A 96 2.25 21.82 3.34
C SER A 96 1.34 21.49 4.51
N ARG A 97 1.39 20.23 4.99
CA ARG A 97 0.47 19.66 5.98
C ARG A 97 -1.00 19.64 5.55
N ARG A 98 -1.30 19.91 4.27
CA ARG A 98 -2.64 19.82 3.67
C ARG A 98 -2.95 18.41 3.21
N TYR A 99 -4.23 18.13 3.04
CA TYR A 99 -4.76 16.86 2.59
C TYR A 99 -5.21 16.94 1.13
N ILE A 100 -5.11 15.81 0.42
CA ILE A 100 -5.90 15.60 -0.79
C ILE A 100 -7.36 15.48 -0.37
N SER A 101 -8.24 16.26 -0.98
CA SER A 101 -9.69 16.21 -0.73
C SER A 101 -10.36 15.26 -1.72
N SER A 102 -11.30 14.43 -1.23
CA SER A 102 -12.20 13.64 -2.07
C SER A 102 -13.20 14.51 -2.85
N ALA A 103 -13.42 15.75 -2.40
CA ALA A 103 -14.13 16.77 -3.15
C ALA A 103 -13.16 17.56 -4.04
N GLY A 104 -13.60 17.84 -5.27
CA GLY A 104 -12.83 18.51 -6.29
C GLY A 104 -13.64 19.55 -7.06
N SER A 105 -13.02 20.07 -8.11
CA SER A 105 -13.65 20.99 -9.06
C SER A 105 -13.30 20.58 -10.49
N TRP A 106 -14.23 20.84 -11.41
CA TRP A 106 -13.98 20.67 -12.83
C TRP A 106 -13.00 21.74 -13.32
N LYS A 107 -11.95 21.30 -14.00
CA LYS A 107 -10.95 22.09 -14.69
C LYS A 107 -10.90 21.54 -16.10
N ASP A 108 -11.43 22.31 -17.05
CA ASP A 108 -11.65 21.83 -18.43
C ASP A 108 -12.42 20.51 -18.42
N ASN A 109 -11.85 19.44 -18.97
CA ASN A 109 -12.48 18.11 -19.02
C ASN A 109 -12.10 17.20 -17.82
N TYR A 110 -11.40 17.73 -16.82
CA TYR A 110 -10.85 16.95 -15.72
C TYR A 110 -11.47 17.35 -14.38
N TYR A 111 -11.93 16.35 -13.62
CA TYR A 111 -12.33 16.56 -12.23
C TYR A 111 -11.10 16.47 -11.34
N THR A 112 -10.69 17.60 -10.77
CA THR A 112 -9.43 17.72 -10.03
C THR A 112 -9.67 17.82 -8.52
N PRO A 113 -8.96 17.04 -7.69
CA PRO A 113 -9.12 17.13 -6.24
C PRO A 113 -8.61 18.47 -5.70
N ASN A 114 -9.33 19.01 -4.72
CA ASN A 114 -8.92 20.21 -4.00
C ASN A 114 -7.96 19.86 -2.85
N ALA A 115 -7.27 20.86 -2.31
CA ALA A 115 -6.55 20.70 -1.06
C ALA A 115 -7.43 21.11 0.14
N ALA A 116 -7.32 20.37 1.23
CA ALA A 116 -7.99 20.69 2.49
C ALA A 116 -6.97 20.90 3.62
N THR A 117 -7.24 21.84 4.53
CA THR A 117 -6.42 22.06 5.74
C THR A 117 -6.94 21.27 6.94
N ILE A 118 -8.20 20.87 6.91
CA ILE A 118 -8.90 20.21 8.01
C ILE A 118 -9.35 18.82 7.56
N ARG A 119 -8.97 17.79 8.31
CA ARG A 119 -9.30 16.39 7.99
C ARG A 119 -10.80 16.12 8.08
N THR A 120 -11.49 16.69 9.07
CA THR A 120 -12.92 16.42 9.31
C THR A 120 -13.86 17.02 8.27
N THR A 121 -13.34 17.83 7.34
CA THR A 121 -14.14 18.42 6.25
C THR A 121 -14.06 17.62 4.95
N ILE A 122 -13.35 16.50 4.94
CA ILE A 122 -13.15 15.66 3.75
C ILE A 122 -13.49 14.20 4.07
N LYS A 123 -13.85 13.43 3.03
CA LYS A 123 -14.01 11.98 3.16
C LYS A 123 -12.65 11.30 2.91
N PRO A 124 -12.39 10.16 3.54
CA PRO A 124 -11.18 9.39 3.27
C PRO A 124 -11.27 8.68 1.91
N PHE A 125 -10.12 8.20 1.45
CA PHE A 125 -9.95 7.42 0.23
C PHE A 125 -9.75 5.95 0.60
N THR A 126 -10.26 5.03 -0.22
CA THR A 126 -9.98 3.60 -0.09
C THR A 126 -8.80 3.25 -1.00
N ILE A 127 -7.80 2.56 -0.46
CA ILE A 127 -6.69 2.01 -1.25
C ILE A 127 -6.98 0.54 -1.50
N GLN A 128 -7.18 0.19 -2.77
CA GLN A 128 -7.49 -1.16 -3.22
C GLN A 128 -6.29 -1.77 -3.95
N GLU A 129 -5.92 -3.00 -3.61
CA GLU A 129 -4.84 -3.71 -4.29
C GLU A 129 -5.23 -4.08 -5.73
N LEU A 130 -4.22 -4.08 -6.59
CA LEU A 130 -4.18 -4.74 -7.88
C LEU A 130 -2.99 -5.72 -7.90
N ASP A 131 -2.80 -6.42 -9.02
CA ASP A 131 -1.62 -7.24 -9.26
C ASP A 131 -0.32 -6.40 -9.36
N ASP A 132 0.85 -7.06 -9.31
CA ASP A 132 2.17 -6.45 -9.47
C ASP A 132 2.50 -5.30 -8.50
N ASN A 133 2.00 -5.38 -7.26
CA ASN A 133 2.12 -4.34 -6.22
C ASN A 133 1.58 -2.97 -6.67
N GLN A 134 0.57 -2.98 -7.51
CA GLN A 134 -0.15 -1.77 -7.92
C GLN A 134 -1.38 -1.58 -7.03
N ILE A 135 -1.88 -0.36 -7.01
CA ILE A 135 -3.08 0.02 -6.27
C ILE A 135 -3.95 0.93 -7.13
N VAL A 136 -5.23 0.99 -6.79
CA VAL A 136 -6.08 2.13 -7.15
C VAL A 136 -6.51 2.89 -5.90
N ILE A 137 -6.66 4.19 -6.05
CA ILE A 137 -7.08 5.09 -4.97
C ILE A 137 -8.51 5.53 -5.27
N LYS A 138 -9.47 4.89 -4.59
CA LYS A 138 -10.90 5.10 -4.77
C LYS A 138 -11.42 6.16 -3.79
N TYR A 139 -12.39 6.95 -4.20
CA TYR A 139 -13.08 7.89 -3.32
C TYR A 139 -14.51 8.15 -3.77
N ASN A 140 -15.37 8.58 -2.84
CA ASN A 140 -16.73 8.97 -3.14
C ASN A 140 -16.87 10.50 -3.12
N ASP A 141 -17.24 11.10 -4.24
CA ASP A 141 -17.37 12.57 -4.39
C ASP A 141 -18.76 13.11 -3.98
N GLY A 142 -19.66 12.23 -3.53
CA GLY A 142 -21.07 12.54 -3.23
C GLY A 142 -22.04 12.16 -4.35
N ASN A 143 -21.58 12.02 -5.60
CA ASN A 143 -22.39 11.56 -6.74
C ASN A 143 -22.11 10.10 -7.08
N GLY A 144 -20.93 9.61 -6.74
CA GLY A 144 -20.56 8.21 -6.95
C GLY A 144 -19.11 7.95 -6.60
N ASP A 145 -18.71 6.71 -6.84
CA ASP A 145 -17.33 6.30 -6.67
C ASP A 145 -16.49 6.73 -7.88
N ARG A 146 -15.31 7.28 -7.58
CA ARG A 146 -14.30 7.72 -8.53
C ARG A 146 -12.96 7.14 -8.14
N TYR A 147 -12.02 7.23 -9.06
CA TYR A 147 -10.65 6.75 -8.90
C TYR A 147 -9.70 7.89 -9.25
N LEU A 148 -8.71 8.11 -8.39
CA LEU A 148 -7.65 9.08 -8.64
C LEU A 148 -6.80 8.59 -9.83
N PHE A 149 -6.50 9.48 -10.76
CA PHE A 149 -5.74 9.14 -11.96
C PHE A 149 -4.79 10.26 -12.38
N ALA A 150 -3.75 9.88 -13.11
CA ALA A 150 -2.84 10.81 -13.77
C ALA A 150 -3.39 11.16 -15.15
N ALA A 151 -3.41 12.44 -15.51
CA ALA A 151 -3.76 12.87 -16.85
C ALA A 151 -2.94 14.07 -17.28
N ASP A 152 -2.65 14.12 -18.58
CA ASP A 152 -2.14 15.32 -19.21
C ASP A 152 -3.31 16.19 -19.66
N SER A 153 -3.39 17.42 -19.13
CA SER A 153 -4.42 18.39 -19.50
C SER A 153 -4.42 18.75 -21.00
N ALA A 154 -3.28 18.61 -21.69
CA ALA A 154 -3.17 18.81 -23.13
C ALA A 154 -3.59 17.56 -23.94
N GLY A 155 -3.74 16.41 -23.29
CA GLY A 155 -4.10 15.14 -23.90
C GLY A 155 -5.60 14.91 -23.99
N VAL A 156 -5.98 13.80 -24.63
CA VAL A 156 -7.35 13.30 -24.68
C VAL A 156 -7.72 12.71 -23.31
N GLN A 157 -8.93 13.00 -22.83
CA GLN A 157 -9.42 12.42 -21.59
C GLN A 157 -9.44 10.89 -21.67
N PRO A 158 -8.79 10.17 -20.74
CA PRO A 158 -8.75 8.72 -20.76
C PRO A 158 -10.13 8.14 -20.42
N GLY A 159 -10.54 7.11 -21.17
CA GLY A 159 -11.79 6.39 -20.91
C GLY A 159 -11.65 5.43 -19.73
N PHE A 160 -12.55 5.53 -18.75
CA PHE A 160 -12.50 4.69 -17.55
C PHE A 160 -12.99 3.26 -17.84
N ASN A 161 -12.18 2.26 -17.49
CA ASN A 161 -12.53 0.84 -17.54
C ASN A 161 -12.17 0.15 -16.22
N VAL A 162 -13.20 -0.24 -15.45
CA VAL A 162 -13.03 -0.88 -14.14
C VAL A 162 -12.36 -2.26 -14.21
N TYR A 163 -12.36 -2.91 -15.37
CA TYR A 163 -11.76 -4.24 -15.57
C TYR A 163 -10.33 -4.20 -16.13
N GLY A 164 -9.77 -3.02 -16.36
CA GLY A 164 -8.42 -2.85 -16.93
C GLY A 164 -7.66 -1.75 -16.21
N LEU A 165 -7.52 -1.89 -14.89
CA LEU A 165 -6.91 -0.88 -14.04
C LEU A 165 -5.39 -1.03 -13.97
N GLU A 166 -4.85 -2.25 -14.08
CA GLU A 166 -3.41 -2.51 -14.07
C GLU A 166 -2.69 -1.76 -15.19
N ASN A 167 -1.53 -1.19 -14.86
CA ASN A 167 -0.68 -0.41 -15.79
C ASN A 167 -1.43 0.71 -16.52
N SER A 168 -2.55 1.18 -15.96
CA SER A 168 -3.35 2.28 -16.50
C SER A 168 -3.04 3.59 -15.78
N VAL A 169 -3.60 4.69 -16.28
CA VAL A 169 -3.53 6.01 -15.64
C VAL A 169 -4.19 6.06 -14.25
N TRP A 170 -5.03 5.09 -13.90
CA TRP A 170 -5.65 4.96 -12.57
C TRP A 170 -4.81 4.15 -11.58
N ALA A 171 -3.80 3.41 -12.06
CA ALA A 171 -2.96 2.59 -11.22
C ALA A 171 -1.76 3.37 -10.68
N TRP A 172 -1.47 3.13 -9.41
CA TRP A 172 -0.37 3.72 -8.67
C TRP A 172 0.47 2.65 -7.99
N LYS A 173 1.68 3.03 -7.59
CA LYS A 173 2.54 2.27 -6.69
C LYS A 173 2.81 3.12 -5.46
N VAL A 174 2.72 2.51 -4.29
CA VAL A 174 3.20 3.15 -3.07
C VAL A 174 4.69 2.88 -2.97
N CYS A 175 5.47 3.93 -2.84
CA CYS A 175 6.91 3.87 -2.68
C CYS A 175 7.32 4.46 -1.33
N ASP A 176 8.48 4.08 -0.82
CA ASP A 176 9.10 4.81 0.28
C ASP A 176 9.52 6.24 -0.14
N ALA A 177 10.03 7.02 0.80
CA ALA A 177 10.48 8.39 0.52
C ALA A 177 11.60 8.47 -0.54
N THR A 178 12.37 7.40 -0.74
CA THR A 178 13.42 7.33 -1.78
C THR A 178 12.85 7.03 -3.16
N GLY A 179 11.58 6.63 -3.26
CA GLY A 179 10.92 6.29 -4.52
C GLY A 179 10.96 4.79 -4.85
N VAL A 180 11.46 3.95 -3.95
CA VAL A 180 11.48 2.50 -4.12
C VAL A 180 10.08 1.94 -3.82
N PRO A 181 9.46 1.18 -4.74
CA PRO A 181 8.17 0.55 -4.50
C PRO A 181 8.18 -0.32 -3.24
N VAL A 182 7.22 -0.08 -2.34
CA VAL A 182 7.02 -0.91 -1.16
C VAL A 182 5.93 -1.93 -1.45
N SER A 183 6.29 -3.21 -1.38
CA SER A 183 5.33 -4.30 -1.48
C SER A 183 4.50 -4.37 -0.19
N ILE A 184 3.19 -4.13 -0.31
CA ILE A 184 2.21 -4.22 0.79
C ILE A 184 2.25 -5.61 1.46
N ASN A 185 2.51 -6.67 0.69
CA ASN A 185 2.71 -8.03 1.17
C ASN A 185 3.91 -8.22 2.11
N LYS A 186 4.89 -7.29 2.12
CA LYS A 186 6.06 -7.35 3.01
C LYS A 186 5.80 -6.61 4.33
N ILE A 187 5.14 -5.45 4.26
CA ILE A 187 4.81 -4.61 5.42
C ILE A 187 3.70 -5.23 6.30
N LEU A 188 2.65 -5.83 5.70
CA LEU A 188 1.56 -6.47 6.45
C LEU A 188 1.99 -7.77 7.16
N LYS A 189 2.99 -8.45 6.60
CA LYS A 189 3.54 -9.67 7.19
C LYS A 189 4.52 -9.36 8.32
N GLU A 190 5.12 -8.17 8.35
CA GLU A 190 5.98 -7.70 9.45
C GLU A 190 5.20 -7.30 10.71
N ASN A 191 4.05 -6.62 10.58
CA ASN A 191 3.40 -5.93 11.70
C ASN A 191 2.63 -6.81 12.71
N ASN A 192 2.37 -8.08 12.39
CA ASN A 192 1.70 -9.01 13.32
C ASN A 192 2.63 -10.07 13.90
N VAL A 193 3.89 -10.13 13.46
CA VAL A 193 4.81 -11.19 13.88
C VAL A 193 5.79 -10.64 14.90
N LYS A 194 5.66 -11.09 16.14
CA LYS A 194 6.62 -10.75 17.20
C LYS A 194 7.59 -11.91 17.38
N VAL A 195 8.88 -11.61 17.26
CA VAL A 195 9.94 -12.59 17.48
C VAL A 195 10.69 -12.23 18.76
N SER A 196 10.79 -13.16 19.68
CA SER A 196 11.50 -13.01 20.95
C SER A 196 12.34 -14.24 21.27
N VAL A 197 13.26 -14.12 22.23
CA VAL A 197 14.09 -15.23 22.71
C VAL A 197 13.85 -15.42 24.20
N VAL A 198 13.43 -16.61 24.61
CA VAL A 198 13.18 -16.97 26.01
C VAL A 198 13.91 -18.28 26.30
N ASN A 199 14.84 -18.28 27.26
CA ASN A 199 15.62 -19.46 27.62
C ASN A 199 16.26 -20.17 26.42
N ARG A 200 16.83 -19.39 25.49
CA ARG A 200 17.42 -19.85 24.22
C ARG A 200 16.46 -20.54 23.24
N VAL A 201 15.17 -20.39 23.45
CA VAL A 201 14.13 -20.79 22.49
C VAL A 201 13.60 -19.53 21.79
N ILE A 202 13.51 -19.58 20.47
CA ILE A 202 12.90 -18.48 19.70
C ILE A 202 11.38 -18.66 19.73
N LYS A 203 10.66 -17.61 20.14
CA LYS A 203 9.20 -17.57 20.16
C LYS A 203 8.69 -16.60 19.12
N VAL A 204 7.77 -17.08 18.29
CA VAL A 204 7.16 -16.33 17.19
C VAL A 204 5.65 -16.26 17.45
N GLU A 205 5.13 -15.06 17.68
CA GLU A 205 3.71 -14.80 17.92
C GLU A 205 3.04 -14.24 16.66
N GLY A 206 1.72 -14.43 16.53
CA GLY A 206 0.92 -13.88 15.42
C GLY A 206 1.02 -14.62 14.08
N VAL A 207 1.59 -15.84 14.10
CA VAL A 207 1.59 -16.81 13.00
C VAL A 207 1.43 -18.23 13.54
N ASP A 208 0.71 -19.09 12.81
CA ASP A 208 0.61 -20.52 13.14
C ASP A 208 1.77 -21.33 12.55
N VAL A 209 2.41 -20.82 11.50
CA VAL A 209 3.49 -21.50 10.79
C VAL A 209 4.63 -20.52 10.52
N TYR A 210 5.83 -20.93 10.89
CA TYR A 210 7.09 -20.29 10.56
C TYR A 210 8.17 -21.35 10.34
N SER A 211 9.30 -20.94 9.77
CA SER A 211 10.49 -21.78 9.61
C SER A 211 11.67 -21.12 10.29
N LEU A 212 12.45 -21.91 11.02
CA LEU A 212 13.67 -21.47 11.68
C LEU A 212 14.89 -22.03 10.94
N TYR A 213 15.93 -21.20 10.78
CA TYR A 213 17.19 -21.57 10.14
C TYR A 213 18.38 -21.10 10.97
N ASN A 214 19.49 -21.84 10.94
CA ASN A 214 20.80 -21.34 11.41
C ASN A 214 21.44 -20.41 10.37
N ASP A 215 22.63 -19.90 10.68
CA ASP A 215 23.42 -19.03 9.82
C ASP A 215 23.99 -19.71 8.57
N GLU A 216 24.04 -21.03 8.55
CA GLU A 216 24.38 -21.86 7.39
C GLU A 216 23.17 -22.15 6.49
N GLY A 217 21.96 -21.72 6.86
CA GLY A 217 20.72 -21.95 6.11
C GLY A 217 20.08 -23.33 6.34
N ILE A 218 20.54 -24.09 7.33
CA ILE A 218 19.96 -25.38 7.73
C ILE A 218 18.67 -25.12 8.51
N ARG A 219 17.59 -25.79 8.12
CA ARG A 219 16.29 -25.71 8.80
C ARG A 219 16.33 -26.45 10.15
N LEU A 220 15.89 -25.77 11.20
CA LEU A 220 15.82 -26.28 12.56
C LEU A 220 14.36 -26.50 13.01
N GLU A 221 14.19 -27.22 14.12
CA GLU A 221 12.88 -27.34 14.78
C GLU A 221 12.52 -26.06 15.55
N ASN A 222 11.27 -25.63 15.39
CA ASN A 222 10.76 -24.33 15.84
C ASN A 222 10.78 -24.11 17.37
N ASP A 223 10.77 -25.18 18.18
CA ASP A 223 10.79 -25.10 19.66
C ASP A 223 12.06 -25.68 20.29
N SER A 224 13.12 -25.84 19.50
CA SER A 224 14.41 -26.33 20.00
C SER A 224 15.12 -25.30 20.89
N VAL A 225 15.87 -25.79 21.88
CA VAL A 225 16.82 -24.98 22.65
C VAL A 225 18.06 -24.79 21.78
N LEU A 226 18.42 -23.54 21.51
CA LEU A 226 19.46 -23.17 20.56
C LEU A 226 20.76 -22.82 21.27
N GLU A 227 21.90 -23.08 20.61
CA GLU A 227 23.18 -22.55 21.07
C GLU A 227 23.29 -21.04 20.81
N PRO A 228 24.12 -20.30 21.55
CA PRO A 228 24.35 -18.89 21.29
C PRO A 228 24.82 -18.65 19.86
N GLY A 229 24.16 -17.74 19.14
CA GLY A 229 24.40 -17.56 17.72
C GLY A 229 23.35 -16.70 17.02
N ILE A 230 23.52 -16.58 15.70
CA ILE A 230 22.60 -15.86 14.81
C ILE A 230 21.68 -16.88 14.14
N TYR A 231 20.39 -16.60 14.15
CA TYR A 231 19.37 -17.42 13.53
C TYR A 231 18.44 -16.58 12.67
N PHE A 232 17.77 -17.24 11.73
CA PHE A 232 16.82 -16.62 10.82
C PHE A 232 15.45 -17.26 10.96
N VAL A 233 14.44 -16.44 11.27
CA VAL A 233 13.04 -16.87 11.28
C VAL A 233 12.40 -16.41 9.99
N SER A 234 11.89 -17.33 9.18
CA SER A 234 11.03 -17.00 8.05
C SER A 234 9.57 -17.22 8.45
N ALA A 235 8.80 -16.15 8.55
CA ALA A 235 7.39 -16.19 8.91
C ALA A 235 6.63 -15.29 7.96
N LYS A 236 5.51 -15.79 7.41
CA LYS A 236 4.72 -15.05 6.43
C LYS A 236 5.64 -14.42 5.35
N GLY A 237 6.52 -15.18 4.71
CA GLY A 237 7.37 -14.66 3.62
C GLY A 237 8.33 -13.50 3.98
N VAL A 238 8.54 -13.22 5.27
CA VAL A 238 9.50 -12.23 5.79
C VAL A 238 10.55 -12.97 6.61
N SER A 239 11.81 -12.50 6.57
CA SER A 239 12.92 -13.10 7.31
C SER A 239 13.41 -12.16 8.42
N TYR A 240 13.40 -12.64 9.66
CA TYR A 240 13.89 -11.94 10.86
C TYR A 240 15.24 -12.50 11.27
N LYS A 241 16.21 -11.61 11.51
CA LYS A 241 17.51 -11.98 12.10
C LYS A 241 17.40 -11.92 13.63
N VAL A 242 17.70 -13.03 14.30
CA VAL A 242 17.56 -13.17 15.75
C VAL A 242 18.90 -13.54 16.37
N LEU A 243 19.27 -12.86 17.44
CA LEU A 243 20.46 -13.19 18.23
C LEU A 243 20.03 -13.96 19.48
N VAL A 244 20.55 -15.18 19.63
CA VAL A 244 20.41 -15.98 20.87
C VAL A 244 21.69 -15.81 21.69
N LYS A 245 21.54 -15.51 22.99
CA LYS A 245 22.64 -15.32 23.94
C LYS A 245 22.77 -16.50 24.91
#